data_AF-A0AA35K8I4-F1
#
_entry.id   AF-A0AA35K8I4-F1
#
_cell.length_a   1.000
_cell.length_b   1.000
_cell.length_c   1.000
_cell.angle_alpha   90.00
_cell.angle_beta   90.00
_cell.angle_gamma   90.00
#
_symmetry.space_group_name_H-M   'P 1'
#
loop_
_entity.id
_entity.type
_entity.pdbx_description
1 polymer ?
#
loop_
_entity_poly.entity_id
_entity_poly.type
_entity_poly.pdbx_seq_one_letter_code
_entity_poly.pdbx_strand_id
1 'polypeptide(L)'
;MKPKHFLCLLLSCCFLQNGDCKHHRPDCTAVLCLACPDNHKAVTRKDQCCPRCIPQCKCPAFLKEACIQEGYEDGILLLGQSVIIDFGTRKCTCGEDHNIVCASTCPKISPACKYIGRPQDGCGICACPTDDENFVPAGEVIERECKICKCPPNGGQLQCTLTSKCSLG
;
A
#
# COMPACT_ATOMS: atom_id res chain seq x y z
N MET A 1 -6.66 -34.32 32.24
CA MET A 1 -7.66 -34.74 31.23
C MET A 1 -8.91 -35.25 31.92
N LYS A 2 -10.04 -34.53 31.77
CA LYS A 2 -11.46 -34.90 32.00
C LYS A 2 -12.28 -33.61 32.28
N PRO A 3 -13.59 -33.53 31.97
CA PRO A 3 -14.14 -33.54 30.62
C PRO A 3 -15.26 -32.50 30.53
N LYS A 4 -14.95 -31.20 30.35
CA LYS A 4 -15.99 -30.16 30.28
C LYS A 4 -16.15 -29.52 28.90
N HIS A 5 -15.31 -29.88 27.92
CA HIS A 5 -15.35 -29.31 26.57
C HIS A 5 -16.09 -30.15 25.53
N PHE A 6 -16.42 -31.40 25.84
CA PHE A 6 -17.11 -32.28 24.88
C PHE A 6 -18.64 -32.17 24.91
N LEU A 7 -19.23 -31.50 25.90
CA LEU A 7 -20.69 -31.46 26.06
C LEU A 7 -21.37 -30.37 25.20
N CYS A 8 -20.64 -29.35 24.74
CA CYS A 8 -21.20 -28.32 23.85
C CYS A 8 -21.34 -28.79 22.39
N LEU A 9 -20.61 -29.84 21.98
CA LEU A 9 -20.65 -30.32 20.59
C LEU A 9 -21.78 -31.31 20.31
N LEU A 10 -22.46 -31.84 21.33
CA LEU A 10 -23.49 -32.88 21.16
C LEU A 10 -24.94 -32.39 21.34
N LEU A 11 -25.15 -31.11 21.67
CA LEU A 11 -26.48 -30.52 21.89
C LEU A 11 -26.95 -29.65 20.71
N SER A 12 -26.57 -30.01 19.48
CA SER A 12 -26.95 -29.24 18.28
C SER A 12 -28.20 -29.74 17.56
N CYS A 13 -28.96 -30.68 18.12
CA CYS A 13 -30.09 -31.31 17.40
C CYS A 13 -31.50 -31.16 18.01
N CYS A 14 -31.71 -30.47 19.13
CA CYS A 14 -33.07 -30.24 19.63
C CYS A 14 -33.28 -28.80 20.10
N PHE A 15 -33.98 -28.05 19.26
CA PHE A 15 -34.91 -26.97 19.59
C PHE A 15 -34.68 -26.19 20.90
N LEU A 16 -34.20 -24.95 20.78
CA LEU A 16 -34.90 -23.75 21.27
C LEU A 16 -34.13 -22.48 20.90
N GLN A 17 -34.91 -21.45 20.59
CA GLN A 17 -34.52 -20.14 20.08
C GLN A 17 -33.67 -19.34 21.09
N ASN A 18 -32.80 -18.47 20.55
CA ASN A 18 -32.18 -17.30 21.20
C ASN A 18 -31.25 -17.54 22.41
N GLY A 19 -30.33 -18.50 22.29
CA GLY A 19 -29.11 -18.52 23.11
C GLY A 19 -28.05 -17.61 22.50
N ASP A 20 -28.24 -16.29 22.60
CA ASP A 20 -27.25 -15.29 22.21
C ASP A 20 -25.95 -15.58 22.99
N CYS A 21 -24.96 -16.21 22.35
CA CYS A 21 -23.63 -16.44 22.91
C CYS A 21 -22.93 -15.08 23.02
N LYS A 22 -23.42 -14.23 23.92
CA LYS A 22 -22.85 -12.93 24.25
C LYS A 22 -21.42 -13.21 24.67
N HIS A 23 -20.48 -12.77 23.84
CA HIS A 23 -19.08 -12.68 24.23
C HIS A 23 -19.04 -11.92 25.56
N HIS A 24 -18.77 -12.64 26.64
CA HIS A 24 -18.67 -12.07 27.97
C HIS A 24 -17.48 -11.12 27.95
N ARG A 25 -17.72 -9.81 28.06
CA ARG A 25 -16.63 -8.85 28.25
C ARG A 25 -15.94 -9.18 29.57
N PRO A 26 -14.60 -9.11 29.65
CA PRO A 26 -13.90 -9.32 30.90
C PRO A 26 -14.30 -8.26 31.93
N ASP A 27 -14.45 -8.65 33.19
CA ASP A 27 -14.62 -7.72 34.30
C ASP A 27 -13.24 -7.11 34.63
N CYS A 28 -13.13 -5.79 34.47
CA CYS A 28 -11.88 -5.05 34.60
C CYS A 28 -11.82 -4.17 35.86
N THR A 29 -12.82 -4.28 36.75
CA THR A 29 -12.97 -3.38 37.91
C THR A 29 -11.81 -3.43 38.91
N ALA A 30 -11.08 -4.54 39.00
CA ALA A 30 -9.93 -4.73 39.91
C ALA A 30 -8.55 -4.62 39.23
N VAL A 31 -8.49 -4.26 37.94
CA VAL A 31 -7.23 -4.26 37.18
C VAL A 31 -6.60 -2.86 37.18
N LEU A 32 -5.37 -2.76 37.70
CA LEU A 32 -4.52 -1.57 37.60
C LEU A 32 -3.58 -1.73 36.39
N CYS A 33 -3.71 -0.83 35.42
CA CYS A 33 -2.88 -0.82 34.21
C CYS A 33 -1.76 0.19 34.30
N LEU A 34 -0.59 -0.16 33.76
CA LEU A 34 0.54 0.77 33.63
C LEU A 34 0.24 1.81 32.54
N ALA A 35 0.67 3.05 32.79
CA ALA A 35 0.64 4.11 31.78
C ALA A 35 1.62 3.80 30.65
N CYS A 36 1.29 4.25 29.43
CA CYS A 36 2.19 4.11 28.31
C CYS A 36 3.34 5.12 28.38
N PRO A 37 4.54 4.77 27.88
CA PRO A 37 5.62 5.74 27.69
C PRO A 37 5.20 6.87 26.74
N ASP A 38 5.82 8.05 26.86
CA ASP A 38 5.46 9.27 26.12
C ASP A 38 5.44 9.14 24.59
N ASN A 39 6.18 8.17 24.03
CA ASN A 39 6.28 7.89 22.59
C ASN A 39 5.41 6.70 22.14
N HIS A 40 4.35 6.38 22.90
CA HIS A 40 3.43 5.30 22.60
C HIS A 40 1.97 5.73 22.67
N LYS A 41 1.13 5.22 21.75
CA LYS A 41 -0.33 5.33 21.86
C LYS A 41 -0.88 4.15 22.65
N ALA A 42 -1.69 4.43 23.66
CA ALA A 42 -2.47 3.42 24.35
C ALA A 42 -3.64 2.95 23.46
N VAL A 43 -3.70 1.66 23.14
CA VAL A 43 -4.78 1.07 22.34
C VAL A 43 -5.39 -0.11 23.10
N THR A 44 -6.67 0.02 23.46
CA THR A 44 -7.42 -1.02 24.19
C THR A 44 -8.29 -1.82 23.22
N ARG A 45 -8.14 -3.15 23.22
CA ARG A 45 -8.99 -4.06 22.43
C ARG A 45 -10.21 -4.49 23.24
N LYS A 46 -11.28 -4.90 22.54
CA LYS A 46 -12.60 -5.24 23.13
C LYS A 46 -12.55 -6.35 24.20
N ASP A 47 -11.49 -7.14 24.19
CA ASP A 47 -11.23 -8.33 25.03
C ASP A 47 -10.11 -8.12 26.07
N GLN A 48 -9.58 -6.90 26.21
CA GLN A 48 -8.45 -6.61 27.11
C GLN A 48 -8.82 -5.51 28.10
N CYS A 49 -8.47 -5.72 29.38
CA CYS A 49 -8.67 -4.72 30.43
C CYS A 49 -7.63 -3.60 30.36
N CYS A 50 -6.41 -3.90 29.94
CA CYS A 50 -5.34 -2.92 29.82
C CYS A 50 -5.04 -2.54 28.37
N PRO A 51 -4.70 -1.28 28.12
CA PRO A 51 -4.23 -0.84 26.81
C PRO A 51 -2.89 -1.50 26.48
N ARG A 52 -2.66 -1.75 25.20
CA ARG A 52 -1.32 -2.00 24.67
C ARG A 52 -0.70 -0.69 24.24
N CYS A 53 0.56 -0.49 24.60
CA CYS A 53 1.33 0.66 24.15
C CYS A 53 1.94 0.34 22.79
N ILE A 54 1.57 1.12 21.77
CA ILE A 54 2.09 0.98 20.41
C ILE A 54 3.07 2.13 20.15
N PRO A 55 4.32 1.85 19.74
CA PRO A 55 5.29 2.89 19.40
C PRO A 55 4.74 3.87 18.36
N GLN A 56 5.16 5.12 18.48
CA GLN A 56 4.79 6.21 17.57
C GLN A 56 6.02 6.79 16.88
N CYS A 57 5.84 7.24 15.65
CA CYS A 57 6.77 8.07 14.91
C CYS A 57 6.11 9.41 14.60
N LYS A 58 6.83 10.50 14.83
CA LYS A 58 6.38 11.83 14.40
C LYS A 58 6.82 12.06 12.96
N CYS A 59 5.91 12.49 12.10
CA CYS A 59 6.29 12.85 10.74
C CYS A 59 7.32 13.98 10.74
N PRO A 60 8.43 13.83 10.00
CA PRO A 60 9.35 14.94 9.79
C PRO A 60 8.64 16.06 9.05
N ALA A 61 9.17 17.29 9.15
CA ALA A 61 8.50 18.48 8.62
C ALA A 61 8.08 18.34 7.15
N PHE A 62 8.91 17.73 6.30
CA PHE A 62 8.60 17.53 4.88
C PHE A 62 7.48 16.51 4.59
N LEU A 63 7.08 15.69 5.57
CA LEU A 63 5.98 14.72 5.45
C LEU A 63 4.73 15.13 6.24
N LYS A 64 4.81 16.17 7.06
CA LYS A 64 3.78 16.47 8.06
C LYS A 64 2.42 16.67 7.41
N GLU A 65 2.36 17.46 6.35
CA GLU A 65 1.14 17.76 5.60
C GLU A 65 0.56 16.49 4.96
N ALA A 66 1.40 15.65 4.35
CA ALA A 66 0.96 14.38 3.77
C ALA A 66 0.38 13.45 4.85
N CYS A 67 1.01 13.36 6.01
CA CYS A 67 0.50 12.56 7.11
C CYS A 67 -0.87 13.07 7.60
N ILE A 68 -1.03 14.38 7.74
CA ILE A 68 -2.31 14.98 8.15
C ILE A 68 -3.40 14.75 7.08
N GLN A 69 -3.06 14.88 5.80
CA GLN A 69 -3.99 14.65 4.69
C GLN A 69 -4.49 13.20 4.63
N GLU A 70 -3.64 12.24 4.98
CA GLU A 70 -4.02 10.83 5.13
C GLU A 70 -4.83 10.53 6.42
N GLY A 71 -5.07 11.55 7.25
CA GLY A 71 -5.86 11.43 8.48
C GLY A 71 -5.06 11.03 9.72
N TYR A 72 -3.73 11.09 9.67
CA TYR A 72 -2.92 10.87 10.86
C TYR A 72 -2.92 12.12 11.75
N GLU A 73 -3.60 12.02 12.91
CA GLU A 73 -3.68 13.08 13.92
C GLU A 73 -2.29 13.64 14.27
N ASP A 74 -2.14 14.95 14.20
CA ASP A 74 -0.89 15.69 14.45
C ASP A 74 0.33 15.23 13.62
N GLY A 75 0.10 14.49 12.54
CA GLY A 75 1.16 13.86 11.74
C GLY A 75 1.89 12.75 12.51
N ILE A 76 1.16 11.96 13.31
CA ILE A 76 1.73 10.85 14.08
C ILE A 76 1.33 9.51 13.46
N LEU A 77 2.33 8.70 13.12
CA LEU A 77 2.13 7.31 12.68
C LEU A 77 2.38 6.37 13.86
N LEU A 78 1.54 5.35 14.00
CA LEU A 78 1.82 4.19 14.84
C LEU A 78 2.78 3.24 14.12
N LEU A 79 3.48 2.40 14.89
CA LEU A 79 4.33 1.35 14.37
C LEU A 79 3.66 0.57 13.23
N GLY A 80 4.34 0.48 12.08
CA GLY A 80 3.88 -0.21 10.89
C GLY A 80 2.86 0.56 10.03
N GLN A 81 2.32 1.69 10.50
CA GLN A 81 1.53 2.57 9.66
C GLN A 81 2.42 3.27 8.62
N SER A 82 1.80 3.71 7.53
CA SER A 82 2.52 4.28 6.40
C SER A 82 1.74 5.35 5.67
N VAL A 83 2.46 6.31 5.11
CA VAL A 83 1.96 7.33 4.18
C VAL A 83 2.56 7.10 2.80
N ILE A 84 1.77 7.32 1.75
CA ILE A 84 2.21 7.26 0.36
C ILE A 84 2.36 8.70 -0.14
N ILE A 85 3.50 9.01 -0.73
CA ILE A 85 3.87 10.35 -1.21
C ILE A 85 4.38 10.28 -2.65
N ASP A 86 4.79 11.43 -3.18
CA ASP A 86 5.43 11.55 -4.49
C ASP A 86 4.60 10.86 -5.59
N PHE A 87 3.30 11.18 -5.66
CA PHE A 87 2.35 10.61 -6.63
C PHE A 87 2.27 9.08 -6.62
N GLY A 88 2.39 8.47 -5.45
CA GLY A 88 2.30 7.01 -5.33
C GLY A 88 3.63 6.28 -5.51
N THR A 89 4.73 6.99 -5.77
CA THR A 89 6.04 6.39 -6.07
C THR A 89 6.88 6.07 -4.84
N ARG A 90 6.47 6.56 -3.67
CA ARG A 90 7.22 6.37 -2.42
C ARG A 90 6.30 6.08 -1.26
N LYS A 91 6.67 5.08 -0.45
CA LYS A 91 5.96 4.68 0.77
C LYS A 91 6.87 4.88 1.97
N CYS A 92 6.40 5.67 2.93
CA CYS A 92 7.10 5.98 4.17
C CYS A 92 6.42 5.28 5.35
N THR A 93 7.15 4.47 6.11
CA THR A 93 6.60 3.60 7.17
C THR A 93 7.27 3.88 8.50
N CYS A 94 6.50 3.92 9.58
CA CYS A 94 7.01 4.04 10.95
C CYS A 94 7.66 2.73 11.41
N GLY A 95 8.95 2.77 11.74
CA GLY A 95 9.75 1.66 12.22
C GLY A 95 9.80 1.53 13.74
N GLU A 96 10.39 0.43 14.22
CA GLU A 96 10.56 0.15 15.67
C GLU A 96 11.52 1.13 16.35
N ASP A 97 12.39 1.77 15.59
CA ASP A 97 13.36 2.77 16.03
C ASP A 97 12.77 4.19 16.16
N HIS A 98 11.44 4.32 16.07
CA HIS A 98 10.71 5.59 16.04
C HIS A 98 11.03 6.49 14.84
N ASN A 99 11.72 5.96 13.83
CA ASN A 99 12.02 6.67 12.59
C ASN A 99 11.06 6.27 11.48
N ILE A 100 10.85 7.19 10.55
CA ILE A 100 10.09 6.92 9.32
C ILE A 100 11.09 6.60 8.22
N VAL A 101 10.97 5.38 7.67
CA VAL A 101 11.80 4.92 6.55
C VAL A 101 10.97 4.94 5.27
N CYS A 102 11.50 5.57 4.23
CA CYS A 102 10.82 5.71 2.95
C CYS A 102 11.49 4.88 1.86
N ALA A 103 10.72 4.05 1.18
CA ALA A 103 11.18 3.23 0.06
C ALA A 103 10.38 3.53 -1.21
N SER A 104 11.03 3.36 -2.37
CA SER A 104 10.35 3.42 -3.67
C SER A 104 9.35 2.27 -3.79
N THR A 105 8.14 2.58 -4.24
CA THR A 105 7.11 1.60 -4.64
C THR A 105 7.19 1.27 -6.12
N CYS A 106 7.98 2.02 -6.88
CA CYS A 106 8.08 1.81 -8.31
C CYS A 106 8.63 0.43 -8.68
N PRO A 107 8.08 -0.19 -9.74
CA PRO A 107 8.62 -1.43 -10.26
C PRO A 107 10.07 -1.21 -10.71
N LYS A 108 10.91 -2.22 -10.48
CA LYS A 108 12.29 -2.19 -10.99
C LYS A 108 12.27 -2.24 -12.51
N ILE A 109 12.90 -1.26 -13.14
CA ILE A 109 13.06 -1.25 -14.60
C ILE A 109 14.19 -2.22 -14.96
N SER A 110 13.97 -3.02 -16.01
CA SER A 110 14.97 -3.94 -16.51
C SER A 110 16.27 -3.20 -16.88
N PRO A 111 17.45 -3.71 -16.49
CA PRO A 111 18.74 -3.15 -16.90
C PRO A 111 18.94 -3.16 -18.42
N ALA A 112 18.22 -4.02 -19.15
CA ALA A 112 18.26 -4.07 -20.61
C ALA A 112 17.42 -2.95 -21.28
N CYS A 113 16.72 -2.13 -20.50
CA CYS A 113 15.91 -1.06 -21.02
C CYS A 113 16.77 0.02 -21.68
N LYS A 114 16.48 0.32 -22.94
CA LYS A 114 17.24 1.28 -23.76
C LYS A 114 16.83 2.73 -23.53
N TYR A 115 15.59 2.96 -23.09
CA TYR A 115 15.08 4.30 -22.79
C TYR A 115 14.01 4.23 -21.70
N ILE A 116 14.12 5.11 -20.71
CA ILE A 116 13.18 5.22 -19.59
C ILE A 116 12.31 6.45 -19.81
N GLY A 117 11.04 6.23 -20.11
CA GLY A 117 10.02 7.28 -20.09
C GLY A 117 9.67 7.62 -18.65
N ARG A 118 9.79 8.89 -18.27
CA ARG A 118 9.40 9.38 -16.95
C ARG A 118 8.18 10.27 -17.08
N PRO A 119 6.97 9.78 -16.73
CA PRO A 119 5.82 10.68 -16.61
C PRO A 119 6.11 11.73 -15.54
N GLN A 120 5.45 12.89 -15.64
CA GLN A 120 5.56 13.95 -14.64
C GLN A 120 5.14 13.42 -13.25
N ASP A 121 4.07 12.62 -13.24
CA ASP A 121 3.52 12.00 -12.04
C ASP A 121 3.62 10.47 -12.18
N GLY A 122 4.39 9.84 -11.30
CA GLY A 122 4.46 8.38 -11.20
C GLY A 122 5.80 7.77 -11.56
N CYS A 123 5.77 6.45 -11.79
CA CYS A 123 6.98 5.66 -11.97
C CYS A 123 7.52 5.74 -13.39
N GLY A 124 8.85 5.71 -13.50
CA GLY A 124 9.49 5.51 -14.78
C GLY A 124 9.10 4.16 -15.40
N ILE A 125 8.93 4.13 -16.71
CA ILE A 125 8.62 2.92 -17.47
C ILE A 125 9.65 2.71 -18.58
N CYS A 126 9.89 1.45 -18.95
CA CYS A 126 10.66 1.20 -20.17
C CYS A 126 9.82 1.59 -21.38
N ALA A 127 10.41 2.37 -22.30
CA ALA A 127 9.64 2.99 -23.36
C ALA A 127 10.48 3.29 -24.61
N CYS A 128 9.83 3.83 -25.64
CA CYS A 128 10.43 4.44 -26.80
C CYS A 128 10.13 5.94 -26.81
N PRO A 129 11.12 6.84 -26.97
CA PRO A 129 10.85 8.27 -27.09
C PRO A 129 10.14 8.55 -28.43
N THR A 130 9.38 9.64 -28.45
CA THR A 130 8.72 10.18 -29.64
C THR A 130 9.09 11.65 -29.81
N ASP A 131 8.86 12.20 -31.00
CA ASP A 131 9.27 13.56 -31.36
C ASP A 131 8.59 14.66 -30.51
N ASP A 132 7.44 14.37 -29.90
CA ASP A 132 6.62 15.33 -29.12
C ASP A 132 6.92 15.30 -27.62
N GLU A 133 8.17 14.99 -27.21
CA GLU A 133 8.58 14.76 -25.81
C GLU A 133 7.77 13.69 -25.05
N ASN A 134 6.92 12.96 -25.77
CA ASN A 134 6.14 11.83 -25.27
C ASN A 134 6.91 10.51 -25.43
N PHE A 135 6.35 9.43 -24.90
CA PHE A 135 6.92 8.09 -25.04
C PHE A 135 5.85 7.02 -25.21
N VAL A 136 6.21 5.94 -25.90
CA VAL A 136 5.36 4.76 -26.08
C VAL A 136 5.89 3.64 -25.16
N PRO A 137 5.08 3.04 -24.28
CA PRO A 137 5.53 1.95 -23.42
C PRO A 137 6.15 0.79 -24.21
N ALA A 138 7.17 0.14 -23.65
CA ALA A 138 7.82 -1.00 -24.27
C ALA A 138 6.83 -2.15 -24.51
N GLY A 139 6.86 -2.73 -25.71
CA GLY A 139 5.94 -3.79 -26.14
C GLY A 139 4.64 -3.29 -26.79
N GLU A 140 4.31 -2.01 -26.65
CA GLU A 140 3.10 -1.43 -27.25
C GLU A 140 3.19 -1.29 -28.77
N VAL A 141 2.01 -1.33 -29.40
CA VAL A 141 1.82 -1.06 -30.83
C VAL A 141 0.89 0.13 -30.96
N ILE A 142 1.33 1.15 -31.68
CA ILE A 142 0.52 2.34 -31.96
C ILE A 142 0.33 2.51 -33.46
N GLU A 143 -0.83 3.03 -33.85
CA GLU A 143 -1.08 3.47 -35.22
C GLU A 143 -0.77 4.96 -35.33
N ARG A 144 0.00 5.34 -36.35
CA ARG A 144 0.13 6.70 -36.85
C ARG A 144 -0.45 6.70 -38.26
N GLU A 145 -0.99 7.82 -38.73
CA GLU A 145 -1.72 7.97 -40.01
C GLU A 145 -1.46 6.87 -41.07
N CYS A 146 -0.20 6.80 -41.55
CA CYS A 146 0.25 5.88 -42.59
C CYS A 146 1.16 4.74 -42.11
N LYS A 147 1.38 4.60 -40.79
CA LYS A 147 2.40 3.71 -40.22
C LYS A 147 1.87 2.95 -39.01
N ILE A 148 2.18 1.65 -38.93
CA ILE A 148 2.07 0.91 -37.68
C ILE A 148 3.44 0.94 -37.03
N CYS A 149 3.51 1.38 -35.78
CA CYS A 149 4.74 1.49 -35.04
C CYS A 149 4.71 0.59 -33.81
N LYS A 150 5.76 -0.19 -33.60
CA LYS A 150 5.93 -1.05 -32.43
C LYS A 150 7.11 -0.60 -31.60
N CYS A 151 6.91 -0.47 -30.30
CA CYS A 151 8.00 -0.29 -29.36
C CYS A 151 8.55 -1.66 -28.95
N PRO A 152 9.85 -1.96 -29.12
CA PRO A 152 10.43 -3.22 -28.69
C PRO A 152 10.24 -3.46 -27.17
N PRO A 153 10.24 -4.73 -26.70
CA PRO A 153 10.08 -5.04 -25.27
C PRO A 153 11.15 -4.44 -24.35
N ASN A 154 12.32 -4.11 -24.91
CA ASN A 154 13.40 -3.44 -24.20
C ASN A 154 13.44 -1.91 -24.47
N GLY A 155 12.38 -1.35 -25.04
CA GLY A 155 12.31 0.07 -25.37
C GLY A 155 13.32 0.51 -26.42
N GLY A 156 13.64 1.79 -26.42
CA GLY A 156 14.61 2.39 -27.35
C GLY A 156 13.93 2.96 -28.59
N GLN A 157 14.37 2.60 -29.78
CA GLN A 157 13.82 3.19 -30.99
C GLN A 157 12.49 2.55 -31.40
N LEU A 158 11.49 3.40 -31.65
CA LEU A 158 10.20 2.99 -32.19
C LEU A 158 10.38 2.47 -33.63
N GLN A 159 9.85 1.28 -33.92
CA GLN A 159 9.99 0.62 -35.22
C GLN A 159 8.69 0.76 -36.00
N CYS A 160 8.72 1.51 -37.10
CA CYS A 160 7.53 1.81 -37.89
C CYS A 160 7.57 1.18 -39.29
N THR A 161 6.46 0.59 -39.70
CA THR A 161 6.25 0.07 -41.06
C THR A 161 5.10 0.80 -41.74
N LEU A 162 5.25 1.09 -43.03
CA LEU A 162 4.19 1.69 -43.84
C LEU A 162 3.00 0.73 -43.96
N THR A 163 1.80 1.27 -43.85
CA THR A 163 0.57 0.52 -44.13
C THR A 163 0.12 0.73 -45.56
N SER A 164 -0.67 -0.21 -46.09
CA SER A 164 -1.25 -0.12 -47.43
C SER A 164 -2.17 1.08 -47.63
N LYS A 165 -2.60 1.76 -46.56
CA LYS A 165 -3.40 2.99 -46.61
C LYS A 165 -2.70 4.12 -47.36
N CYS A 166 -1.37 4.10 -47.44
CA CYS A 166 -0.58 5.16 -48.07
C CYS A 166 0.37 4.65 -49.17
N SER A 167 0.20 3.40 -49.61
CA SER A 167 0.94 2.79 -50.74
C SER A 167 0.18 2.84 -52.07
N LEU A 168 -0.97 3.52 -52.10
CA LEU A 168 -1.84 3.72 -53.27
C LEU A 168 -1.89 5.22 -53.63
N GLY A 169 -0.71 5.83 -53.80
CA GLY A 169 -0.55 7.19 -54.34
C GLY A 169 0.15 7.14 -55.68
#